data_AF-A0A522SFK6-F1
#
_entry.id   AF-A0A522SFK6-F1
#
_cell.length_a   1.000
_cell.length_b   1.000
_cell.length_c   1.000
_cell.angle_alpha   90.00
_cell.angle_beta   90.00
_cell.angle_gamma   90.00
#
_symmetry.space_group_name_H-M   'P 1'
#
loop_
_entity.id
_entity.type
_entity.pdbx_description
1 polymer ?
#
loop_
_entity_poly.entity_id
_entity_poly.type
_entity_poly.pdbx_seq_one_letter_code
_entity_poly.pdbx_strand_id
1 'polypeptide(L)'
;MKPVSIACAVALGMALAGTAPIALAAGSTPESMSAMVASNQGAGMNWFGGAIYKGEPALAATAALVKAGGGAEHFEFSTALVSMLGQDTVNKEVAKLTKQYGEKEVKTFLGGMTFAITDGLKRATEEGVKLPAPADVEGAALAKALVQAGTAPDGVFWSGYLFDHAISHKLHNTVMADIDAKFGMEADGTTHKLLNQAMFDVAQALGMHDVKLASFH
;
A
#
# COMPACT_ATOMS: atom_id res chain seq x y z
N MET A 1 -38.37 48.95 44.24
CA MET A 1 -38.48 49.42 42.84
C MET A 1 -38.25 48.22 41.92
N LYS A 2 -39.31 47.70 41.28
CA LYS A 2 -39.20 47.05 39.96
C LYS A 2 -39.29 48.18 38.92
N PRO A 3 -38.59 48.08 37.78
CA PRO A 3 -39.23 47.54 36.57
C PRO A 3 -38.29 46.58 35.79
N VAL A 4 -38.79 45.45 35.29
CA VAL A 4 -39.39 45.19 33.96
C VAL A 4 -38.36 44.61 32.98
N SER A 5 -38.66 43.38 32.57
CA SER A 5 -38.03 42.62 31.49
C SER A 5 -38.11 43.34 30.14
N ILE A 6 -37.07 43.17 29.30
CA ILE A 6 -37.21 43.26 27.85
C ILE A 6 -36.58 42.00 27.26
N ALA A 7 -37.45 41.08 26.84
CA ALA A 7 -37.15 40.08 25.85
C ALA A 7 -37.08 40.78 24.48
N CYS A 8 -36.07 40.46 23.68
CA CYS A 8 -36.08 40.75 22.25
C CYS A 8 -35.94 39.42 21.51
N ALA A 9 -37.09 38.82 21.24
CA ALA A 9 -37.23 37.85 20.17
C ALA A 9 -37.25 38.63 18.85
N VAL A 10 -36.38 38.25 17.91
CA VAL A 10 -36.55 38.57 16.50
C VAL A 10 -36.70 37.25 15.77
N ALA A 11 -37.95 36.90 15.48
CA ALA A 11 -38.30 36.01 14.40
C ALA A 11 -38.77 36.91 13.24
N LEU A 12 -38.21 36.76 12.04
CA LEU A 12 -38.92 37.02 10.79
C LEU A 12 -38.10 36.54 9.58
N GLY A 13 -38.76 35.87 8.65
CA GLY A 13 -38.46 36.00 7.22
C GLY A 13 -38.01 34.75 6.48
N MET A 14 -38.97 33.91 6.05
CA MET A 14 -38.80 33.03 4.90
C MET A 14 -38.48 33.85 3.65
N ALA A 15 -37.53 33.39 2.83
CA ALA A 15 -37.49 33.69 1.40
C ALA A 15 -37.08 32.43 0.62
N LEU A 16 -38.04 31.94 -0.16
CA LEU A 16 -37.89 30.92 -1.20
C LEU A 16 -37.22 31.53 -2.44
N ALA A 17 -36.66 30.64 -3.25
CA ALA A 17 -36.32 30.80 -4.68
C ALA A 17 -34.98 31.46 -5.02
N GLY A 18 -34.03 30.61 -5.41
CA GLY A 18 -32.78 31.00 -6.04
C GLY A 18 -31.87 29.81 -6.31
N THR A 19 -32.40 28.70 -6.84
CA THR A 19 -31.57 27.57 -7.29
C THR A 19 -30.83 27.98 -8.57
N ALA A 20 -29.63 28.53 -8.42
CA ALA A 20 -28.66 28.53 -9.49
C ALA A 20 -28.27 27.07 -9.77
N PRO A 21 -28.20 26.62 -11.04
CA PRO A 21 -27.64 25.32 -11.33
C PRO A 21 -26.18 25.33 -10.91
N ILE A 22 -25.87 24.60 -9.84
CA ILE A 22 -24.51 24.12 -9.58
C ILE A 22 -24.18 23.28 -10.81
N ALA A 23 -23.30 23.80 -11.66
CA ALA A 23 -22.66 23.00 -12.69
C ALA A 23 -22.02 21.82 -11.95
N LEU A 24 -22.61 20.63 -12.08
CA LEU A 24 -21.91 19.39 -11.82
C LEU A 24 -20.65 19.47 -12.69
N ALA A 25 -19.52 19.75 -12.06
CA ALA A 25 -18.24 19.41 -12.65
C ALA A 25 -18.37 17.93 -13.01
N ALA A 26 -18.41 17.64 -14.31
CA ALA A 26 -18.44 16.30 -14.82
C ALA A 26 -17.31 15.54 -14.12
N GLY A 27 -17.71 14.59 -13.27
CA GLY A 27 -16.76 13.75 -12.56
C GLY A 27 -15.82 13.17 -13.61
N SER A 28 -14.52 13.40 -13.42
CA SER A 28 -13.49 12.62 -14.06
C SER A 28 -13.91 11.15 -13.94
N THR A 29 -14.25 10.54 -15.07
CA THR A 29 -14.47 9.09 -15.13
C THR A 29 -13.28 8.44 -14.45
N PRO A 30 -13.47 7.48 -13.53
CA PRO A 30 -12.34 6.75 -12.98
C PRO A 30 -11.52 6.24 -14.16
N GLU A 31 -10.28 6.71 -14.29
CA GLU A 31 -9.34 6.10 -15.22
C GLU A 31 -9.32 4.61 -14.86
N SER A 32 -9.56 3.74 -15.84
CA SER A 32 -9.42 2.32 -15.59
C SER A 32 -7.97 2.05 -15.15
N MET A 33 -7.76 1.10 -14.24
CA MET A 33 -6.40 0.72 -13.81
C MET A 33 -5.48 0.47 -15.01
N SER A 34 -6.03 -0.06 -16.12
CA SER A 34 -5.29 -0.27 -17.36
C SER A 34 -4.79 1.03 -18.00
N ALA A 35 -5.60 2.09 -18.01
CA ALA A 35 -5.18 3.40 -18.51
C ALA A 35 -4.10 4.03 -17.61
N MET A 36 -4.24 3.89 -16.29
CA MET A 36 -3.22 4.32 -15.33
C MET A 36 -1.89 3.60 -15.57
N VAL A 37 -1.91 2.26 -15.66
CA VAL A 37 -0.71 1.45 -15.92
C VAL A 37 -0.05 1.85 -17.24
N ALA A 38 -0.82 2.02 -18.32
CA ALA A 38 -0.28 2.44 -19.60
C ALA A 38 0.36 3.84 -19.55
N SER A 39 -0.29 4.79 -18.87
CA SER A 39 0.24 6.14 -18.66
C SER A 39 1.56 6.11 -17.87
N ASN A 40 1.58 5.36 -16.76
CA ASN A 40 2.74 5.24 -15.89
C ASN A 40 3.92 4.59 -16.61
N GLN A 41 3.69 3.50 -17.34
CA GLN A 41 4.74 2.86 -18.16
C GLN A 41 5.28 3.81 -19.23
N GLY A 42 4.41 4.59 -19.89
CA GLY A 42 4.82 5.62 -20.85
C GLY A 42 5.69 6.73 -20.23
N ALA A 43 5.50 7.00 -18.94
CA ALA A 43 6.28 7.94 -18.15
C ALA A 43 7.54 7.32 -17.51
N GLY A 44 7.81 6.03 -17.71
CA GLY A 44 8.94 5.33 -17.10
C GLY A 44 8.81 5.10 -15.59
N MET A 45 7.57 5.04 -15.08
CA MET A 45 7.23 4.75 -13.69
C MET A 45 6.84 3.28 -13.48
N ASN A 46 6.78 2.85 -12.22
CA ASN A 46 6.17 1.57 -11.85
C ASN A 46 4.68 1.52 -12.23
N TRP A 47 4.10 0.31 -12.35
CA TRP A 47 2.72 0.11 -12.85
C TRP A 47 1.69 1.02 -12.18
N PHE A 48 1.72 1.11 -10.84
CA PHE A 48 0.80 1.94 -10.06
C PHE A 48 1.43 3.25 -9.56
N GLY A 49 2.49 3.70 -10.23
CA GLY A 49 3.20 4.94 -9.95
C GLY A 49 4.51 4.74 -9.19
N GLY A 50 5.23 5.85 -9.01
CA GLY A 50 6.52 5.87 -8.33
C GLY A 50 7.70 5.51 -9.21
N ALA A 51 8.89 5.70 -8.65
CA ALA A 51 10.15 5.38 -9.32
C ALA A 51 10.28 3.86 -9.59
N ILE A 52 11.16 3.52 -10.53
CA ILE A 52 11.63 2.16 -10.76
C ILE A 52 13.00 2.01 -10.09
N TYR A 53 13.17 0.97 -9.28
CA TYR A 53 14.50 0.61 -8.79
C TYR A 53 15.19 -0.32 -9.79
N LYS A 54 16.40 0.06 -10.22
CA LYS A 54 17.20 -0.68 -11.21
C LYS A 54 18.51 -1.23 -10.64
N GLY A 55 18.72 -1.12 -9.33
CA GLY A 55 19.90 -1.67 -8.67
C GLY A 55 19.74 -3.16 -8.38
N GLU A 56 20.76 -3.72 -7.73
CA GLU A 56 20.74 -5.13 -7.32
C GLU A 56 19.65 -5.40 -6.28
N PRO A 57 18.93 -6.54 -6.40
CA PRO A 57 17.91 -6.91 -5.42
C PRO A 57 18.54 -7.25 -4.07
N ALA A 58 17.87 -6.84 -2.99
CA ALA A 58 18.27 -7.07 -1.61
C ALA A 58 17.87 -8.49 -1.13
N LEU A 59 18.36 -9.53 -1.81
CA LEU A 59 17.91 -10.92 -1.61
C LEU A 59 18.05 -11.43 -0.17
N ALA A 60 19.01 -10.92 0.62
CA ALA A 60 19.16 -11.29 2.03
C ALA A 60 18.05 -10.68 2.92
N ALA A 61 17.59 -9.47 2.61
CA ALA A 61 16.44 -8.86 3.27
C ALA A 61 15.14 -9.56 2.83
N THR A 62 15.02 -9.92 1.55
CA THR A 62 13.93 -10.77 1.04
C THR A 62 13.87 -12.10 1.79
N ALA A 63 15.01 -12.76 1.99
CA ALA A 63 15.10 -13.98 2.80
C ALA A 63 14.66 -13.77 4.26
N ALA A 64 15.01 -12.65 4.88
CA ALA A 64 14.57 -12.32 6.23
C ALA A 64 13.05 -12.11 6.32
N LEU A 65 12.44 -11.42 5.34
CA LEU A 65 10.99 -11.30 5.22
C LEU A 65 10.31 -12.67 5.06
N VAL A 66 10.85 -13.52 4.18
CA VAL A 66 10.32 -14.87 3.96
C VAL A 66 10.40 -15.71 5.24
N LYS A 67 11.52 -15.65 5.96
CA LYS A 67 11.68 -16.30 7.28
C LYS A 67 10.62 -15.79 8.27
N ALA A 68 10.42 -14.48 8.36
CA ALA A 68 9.42 -13.87 9.25
C ALA A 68 7.97 -14.31 8.92
N GLY A 69 7.70 -14.61 7.64
CA GLY A 69 6.40 -15.11 7.19
C GLY A 69 6.17 -16.61 7.35
N GLY A 70 7.13 -17.37 7.90
CA GLY A 70 7.00 -18.82 8.07
C GLY A 70 7.87 -19.67 7.14
N GLY A 71 8.71 -19.04 6.31
CA GLY A 71 9.59 -19.72 5.35
C GLY A 71 8.98 -19.86 3.96
N ALA A 72 9.78 -20.27 2.98
CA ALA A 72 9.40 -20.24 1.56
C ALA A 72 8.20 -21.15 1.21
N GLU A 73 8.01 -22.25 1.91
CA GLU A 73 6.91 -23.21 1.67
C GLU A 73 5.61 -22.87 2.40
N HIS A 74 5.68 -22.02 3.43
CA HIS A 74 4.58 -21.71 4.34
C HIS A 74 4.40 -20.21 4.54
N PHE A 75 4.87 -19.41 3.58
CA PHE A 75 4.88 -17.97 3.70
C PHE A 75 3.45 -17.43 3.82
N GLU A 76 3.21 -16.64 4.86
CA GLU A 76 2.00 -15.83 5.01
C GLU A 76 2.37 -14.40 5.39
N PHE A 77 1.83 -13.43 4.65
CA PHE A 77 2.16 -12.02 4.88
C PHE A 77 1.66 -11.52 6.24
N SER A 78 0.50 -11.99 6.69
CA SER A 78 -0.02 -11.67 8.03
C SER A 78 0.92 -12.17 9.14
N THR A 79 1.50 -13.37 8.99
CA THR A 79 2.50 -13.92 9.89
C THR A 79 3.76 -13.04 9.90
N ALA A 80 4.23 -12.60 8.73
CA ALA A 80 5.38 -11.69 8.64
C ALA A 80 5.12 -10.36 9.36
N LEU A 81 3.94 -9.76 9.15
CA LEU A 81 3.55 -8.53 9.85
C LEU A 81 3.54 -8.72 11.37
N VAL A 82 2.99 -9.83 11.87
CA VAL A 82 2.94 -10.13 13.31
C VAL A 82 4.34 -10.35 13.87
N SER A 83 5.21 -11.07 13.15
CA SER A 83 6.62 -11.27 13.54
C SER A 83 7.37 -9.94 13.63
N MET A 84 7.08 -9.01 12.74
CA MET A 84 7.74 -7.70 12.69
C MET A 84 7.22 -6.68 13.72
N LEU A 85 5.90 -6.65 13.95
CA LEU A 85 5.23 -5.52 14.62
C LEU A 85 4.46 -5.91 15.89
N GLY A 86 4.27 -7.22 16.12
CA GLY A 86 3.44 -7.76 17.19
C GLY A 86 1.95 -7.79 16.84
N GLN A 87 1.24 -8.77 17.41
CA GLN A 87 -0.16 -9.06 17.10
C GLN A 87 -1.10 -7.87 17.32
N ASP A 88 -0.96 -7.15 18.44
CA ASP A 88 -1.84 -6.03 18.78
C ASP A 88 -1.72 -4.88 17.78
N THR A 89 -0.50 -4.59 17.32
CA THR A 89 -0.23 -3.57 16.32
C THR A 89 -0.88 -3.94 15.00
N VAL A 90 -0.68 -5.18 14.55
CA VAL A 90 -1.26 -5.68 13.29
C VAL A 90 -2.78 -5.69 13.34
N ASN A 91 -3.39 -6.12 14.45
CA ASN A 91 -4.84 -6.14 14.60
C ASN A 91 -5.44 -4.73 14.53
N LYS A 92 -4.79 -3.73 15.14
CA LYS A 92 -5.22 -2.32 15.05
C LYS A 92 -5.12 -1.81 13.63
N GLU A 93 -4.04 -2.15 12.93
CA GLU A 93 -3.83 -1.74 11.54
C GLU A 93 -4.86 -2.36 10.61
N VAL A 94 -5.07 -3.67 10.70
CA VAL A 94 -6.10 -4.39 9.93
C VAL A 94 -7.49 -3.82 10.21
N ALA A 95 -7.83 -3.50 11.46
CA ALA A 95 -9.11 -2.89 11.80
C ALA A 95 -9.26 -1.49 11.19
N LYS A 96 -8.19 -0.69 11.19
CA LYS A 96 -8.16 0.64 10.57
C LYS A 96 -8.34 0.55 9.05
N LEU A 97 -7.55 -0.30 8.37
CA LEU A 97 -7.68 -0.54 6.93
C LEU A 97 -9.07 -1.09 6.58
N THR A 98 -9.63 -1.97 7.40
CA THR A 98 -10.99 -2.51 7.19
C THR A 98 -12.04 -1.41 7.26
N LYS A 99 -11.88 -0.44 8.17
CA LYS A 99 -12.77 0.72 8.25
C LYS A 99 -12.62 1.67 7.05
N GLN A 100 -11.41 1.80 6.50
CA GLN A 100 -11.11 2.72 5.39
C GLN A 100 -11.50 2.15 4.03
N TYR A 101 -11.20 0.87 3.78
CA TYR A 101 -11.27 0.24 2.47
C TYR A 101 -12.28 -0.91 2.39
N GLY A 102 -12.79 -1.36 3.54
CA GLY A 102 -13.70 -2.50 3.63
C GLY A 102 -12.98 -3.84 3.71
N GLU A 103 -13.68 -4.83 4.27
CA GLU A 103 -13.13 -6.17 4.55
C GLU A 103 -12.68 -6.91 3.28
N LYS A 104 -13.38 -6.70 2.16
CA LYS A 104 -13.03 -7.32 0.87
C LYS A 104 -11.66 -6.85 0.38
N GLU A 105 -11.40 -5.54 0.37
CA GLU A 105 -10.11 -4.99 -0.07
C GLU A 105 -8.98 -5.44 0.85
N VAL A 106 -9.20 -5.47 2.16
CA VAL A 106 -8.17 -5.94 3.12
C VAL A 106 -7.84 -7.42 2.93
N LYS A 107 -8.86 -8.27 2.67
CA LYS A 107 -8.61 -9.68 2.33
C LYS A 107 -7.85 -9.83 1.01
N THR A 108 -8.20 -9.04 -0.01
CA THR A 108 -7.47 -8.99 -1.28
C THR A 108 -6.02 -8.60 -1.04
N PHE A 109 -5.77 -7.57 -0.24
CA PHE A 109 -4.42 -7.11 0.09
C PHE A 109 -3.59 -8.20 0.78
N LEU A 110 -4.10 -8.79 1.85
CA LEU A 110 -3.34 -9.81 2.60
C LEU A 110 -3.06 -11.05 1.73
N GLY A 111 -4.07 -11.53 0.99
CA GLY A 111 -3.90 -12.67 0.08
C GLY A 111 -3.01 -12.34 -1.13
N GLY A 112 -3.12 -11.12 -1.66
CA GLY A 112 -2.31 -10.60 -2.75
C GLY A 112 -0.84 -10.51 -2.38
N MET A 113 -0.52 -10.02 -1.19
CA MET A 113 0.86 -9.99 -0.67
C MET A 113 1.44 -11.38 -0.45
N THR A 114 0.66 -12.30 0.14
CA THR A 114 1.07 -13.71 0.28
C THR A 114 1.37 -14.32 -1.09
N PHE A 115 0.49 -14.11 -2.08
CA PHE A 115 0.70 -14.60 -3.44
C PHE A 115 1.92 -13.95 -4.11
N ALA A 116 2.04 -12.62 -4.08
CA ALA A 116 3.11 -11.89 -4.75
C ALA A 116 4.50 -12.36 -4.29
N ILE A 117 4.66 -12.59 -2.98
CA ILE A 117 5.92 -13.10 -2.43
C ILE A 117 6.13 -14.54 -2.85
N THR A 118 5.14 -15.41 -2.70
CA THR A 118 5.26 -16.84 -3.05
C THR A 118 5.57 -17.03 -4.54
N ASP A 119 4.85 -16.31 -5.41
CA ASP A 119 5.06 -16.36 -6.84
C ASP A 119 6.41 -15.72 -7.22
N GLY A 120 6.79 -14.59 -6.62
CA GLY A 120 8.11 -13.99 -6.78
C GLY A 120 9.26 -14.96 -6.45
N LEU A 121 9.14 -15.74 -5.37
CA LEU A 121 10.12 -16.78 -5.02
C LEU A 121 10.17 -17.90 -6.06
N LYS A 122 9.01 -18.33 -6.54
CA LYS A 122 8.90 -19.33 -7.61
C LYS A 122 9.57 -18.82 -8.89
N ARG A 123 9.23 -17.61 -9.36
CA ARG A 123 9.81 -17.00 -10.57
C ARG A 123 11.31 -16.78 -10.45
N ALA A 124 11.78 -16.30 -9.29
CA ALA A 124 13.21 -16.18 -9.01
C ALA A 124 13.92 -17.54 -9.13
N THR A 125 13.33 -18.60 -8.57
CA THR A 125 13.87 -19.96 -8.66
C THR A 125 13.88 -20.48 -10.10
N GLU A 126 12.83 -20.23 -10.88
CA GLU A 126 12.76 -20.57 -12.32
C GLU A 126 13.85 -19.85 -13.13
N GLU A 127 14.22 -18.62 -12.75
CA GLU A 127 15.35 -17.88 -13.36
C GLU A 127 16.72 -18.26 -12.77
N GLY A 128 16.80 -19.27 -11.90
CA GLY A 128 18.04 -19.75 -11.31
C GLY A 128 18.58 -18.89 -10.17
N VAL A 129 17.81 -17.92 -9.68
CA VAL A 129 18.14 -17.10 -8.52
C VAL A 129 17.87 -17.89 -7.25
N LYS A 130 18.88 -18.02 -6.40
CA LYS A 130 18.77 -18.67 -5.09
C LYS A 130 18.69 -17.61 -4.00
N LEU A 131 17.71 -17.74 -3.11
CA LEU A 131 17.69 -16.98 -1.87
C LEU A 131 18.96 -17.29 -1.06
N PRO A 132 19.73 -16.26 -0.66
CA PRO A 132 20.86 -16.45 0.26
C PRO A 132 20.33 -16.75 1.67
N ALA A 133 21.25 -16.93 2.61
CA ALA A 133 20.89 -16.92 4.03
C ALA A 133 20.18 -15.60 4.39
N PRO A 134 19.15 -15.63 5.25
CA PRO A 134 18.46 -14.44 5.70
C PRO A 134 19.42 -13.51 6.41
N ALA A 135 19.29 -12.20 6.13
CA ALA A 135 19.98 -11.18 6.88
C ALA A 135 19.61 -11.28 8.38
N ASP A 136 20.56 -10.94 9.25
CA ASP A 136 20.36 -10.93 10.70
C ASP A 136 19.61 -9.67 11.15
N VAL A 137 18.40 -9.50 10.61
CA VAL A 137 17.48 -8.40 10.90
C VAL A 137 16.08 -8.97 11.13
N GLU A 138 15.48 -8.64 12.27
CA GLU A 138 14.21 -9.21 12.72
C GLU A 138 13.32 -8.14 13.36
N GLY A 139 12.05 -8.47 13.61
CA GLY A 139 11.14 -7.59 14.33
C GLY A 139 11.00 -6.21 13.70
N ALA A 140 11.02 -5.19 14.55
CA ALA A 140 10.94 -3.79 14.12
C ALA A 140 12.12 -3.35 13.23
N ALA A 141 13.30 -3.96 13.37
CA ALA A 141 14.45 -3.63 12.51
C ALA A 141 14.21 -4.09 11.07
N LEU A 142 13.63 -5.29 10.89
CA LEU A 142 13.21 -5.77 9.57
C LEU A 142 12.11 -4.87 8.99
N ALA A 143 11.11 -4.47 9.77
CA ALA A 143 10.08 -3.54 9.29
C ALA A 143 10.67 -2.20 8.82
N LYS A 144 11.60 -1.61 9.58
CA LYS A 144 12.30 -0.39 9.18
C LYS A 144 13.08 -0.58 7.87
N ALA A 145 13.77 -1.71 7.72
CA ALA A 145 14.52 -2.02 6.50
C ALA A 145 13.58 -2.13 5.28
N LEU A 146 12.41 -2.73 5.43
CA LEU A 146 11.40 -2.81 4.36
C LEU A 146 10.82 -1.45 4.01
N VAL A 147 10.50 -0.62 5.02
CA VAL A 147 10.06 0.76 4.78
C VAL A 147 11.14 1.54 4.02
N GLN A 148 12.40 1.44 4.44
CA GLN A 148 13.52 2.11 3.77
C GLN A 148 13.69 1.64 2.33
N ALA A 149 13.63 0.32 2.09
CA ALA A 149 13.75 -0.25 0.75
C ALA A 149 12.59 0.17 -0.18
N GLY A 150 11.40 0.41 0.35
CA GLY A 150 10.27 0.92 -0.42
C GLY A 150 10.21 2.45 -0.54
N THR A 151 11.04 3.18 0.21
CA THR A 151 11.05 4.65 0.18
C THR A 151 11.98 5.16 -0.93
N ALA A 152 11.40 5.74 -1.98
CA ALA A 152 12.14 6.29 -3.11
C ALA A 152 12.91 7.57 -2.71
N PRO A 153 13.86 8.07 -3.55
CA PRO A 153 14.67 9.25 -3.24
C PRO A 153 13.89 10.55 -2.97
N ASP A 154 12.63 10.63 -3.40
CA ASP A 154 11.72 11.75 -3.11
C ASP A 154 11.07 11.68 -1.72
N GLY A 155 11.35 10.61 -0.97
CA GLY A 155 10.85 10.31 0.37
C GLY A 155 9.50 9.58 0.37
N VAL A 156 8.94 9.23 -0.80
CA VAL A 156 7.64 8.56 -0.90
C VAL A 156 7.82 7.04 -0.85
N PHE A 157 7.05 6.36 0.00
CA PHE A 157 6.99 4.90 -0.03
C PHE A 157 6.16 4.45 -1.24
N TRP A 158 6.75 3.59 -2.07
CA TRP A 158 6.09 2.96 -3.22
C TRP A 158 6.25 1.44 -3.16
N SER A 159 5.12 0.73 -3.17
CA SER A 159 5.05 -0.74 -3.22
C SER A 159 5.82 -1.33 -4.39
N GLY A 160 5.67 -0.78 -5.59
CA GLY A 160 6.41 -1.23 -6.76
C GLY A 160 7.94 -1.04 -6.62
N TYR A 161 8.37 0.05 -5.98
CA TYR A 161 9.78 0.30 -5.69
C TYR A 161 10.34 -0.72 -4.67
N LEU A 162 9.55 -1.07 -3.64
CA LEU A 162 9.89 -2.14 -2.70
C LEU A 162 10.06 -3.49 -3.42
N PHE A 163 9.13 -3.87 -4.30
CA PHE A 163 9.21 -5.15 -5.01
C PHE A 163 10.36 -5.19 -6.01
N ASP A 164 10.64 -4.09 -6.71
CA ASP A 164 11.84 -3.96 -7.53
C ASP A 164 13.12 -4.16 -6.68
N HIS A 165 13.16 -3.63 -5.46
CA HIS A 165 14.25 -3.86 -4.51
C HIS A 165 14.31 -5.32 -4.03
N ALA A 166 13.18 -6.01 -3.88
CA ALA A 166 13.14 -7.36 -3.34
C ALA A 166 13.57 -8.43 -4.35
N ILE A 167 13.15 -8.28 -5.62
CA ILE A 167 13.30 -9.32 -6.65
C ILE A 167 13.77 -8.80 -8.02
N SER A 168 14.12 -7.52 -8.16
CA SER A 168 14.35 -6.81 -9.45
C SER A 168 13.07 -6.43 -10.19
N HIS A 169 13.14 -5.33 -10.94
CA HIS A 169 12.01 -4.82 -11.72
C HIS A 169 11.48 -5.81 -12.77
N LYS A 170 12.38 -6.61 -13.37
CA LYS A 170 11.99 -7.60 -14.37
C LYS A 170 11.09 -8.68 -13.76
N LEU A 171 11.54 -9.31 -12.67
CA LEU A 171 10.76 -10.34 -11.99
C LEU A 171 9.49 -9.76 -11.36
N HIS A 172 9.57 -8.55 -10.80
CA HIS A 172 8.41 -7.86 -10.28
C HIS A 172 7.32 -7.66 -11.34
N ASN A 173 7.66 -7.20 -12.55
CA ASN A 173 6.70 -7.10 -13.65
C ASN A 173 6.09 -8.46 -14.06
N THR A 174 6.86 -9.55 -13.97
CA THR A 174 6.33 -10.90 -14.20
C THR A 174 5.31 -11.28 -13.13
N VAL A 175 5.60 -11.03 -11.86
CA VAL A 175 4.66 -11.29 -10.76
C VAL A 175 3.38 -10.47 -10.91
N MET A 176 3.48 -9.19 -11.26
CA MET A 176 2.30 -8.35 -11.49
C MET A 176 1.44 -8.90 -12.65
N ALA A 177 2.07 -9.35 -13.75
CA ALA A 177 1.35 -10.00 -14.84
C ALA A 177 0.67 -11.33 -14.41
N ASP A 178 1.29 -12.08 -13.50
CA ASP A 178 0.71 -13.32 -12.95
C ASP A 178 -0.48 -13.02 -12.02
N ILE A 179 -0.42 -11.95 -11.22
CA ILE A 179 -1.54 -11.47 -10.40
C ILE A 179 -2.70 -11.04 -11.31
N ASP A 180 -2.42 -10.24 -12.33
CA ASP A 180 -3.42 -9.78 -13.30
C ASP A 180 -4.11 -10.94 -13.99
N ALA A 181 -3.35 -11.96 -14.41
CA ALA A 181 -3.90 -13.15 -15.06
C ALA A 181 -4.77 -13.99 -14.11
N LYS A 182 -4.43 -14.04 -12.82
CA LYS A 182 -5.09 -14.93 -11.85
C LYS A 182 -6.25 -14.27 -11.10
N PHE A 183 -6.10 -13.00 -10.74
CA PHE A 183 -7.00 -12.27 -9.85
C PHE A 183 -7.55 -10.99 -10.49
N GLY A 184 -6.94 -10.52 -11.58
CA GLY A 184 -7.32 -9.30 -12.28
C GLY A 184 -6.59 -8.06 -11.75
N MET A 185 -6.43 -7.07 -12.63
CA MET A 185 -5.71 -5.83 -12.38
C MET A 185 -6.27 -4.98 -11.23
N GLU A 186 -7.56 -5.10 -10.95
CA GLU A 186 -8.16 -4.45 -9.79
C GLU A 186 -7.62 -5.04 -8.47
N ALA A 187 -7.40 -6.35 -8.42
CA ALA A 187 -6.84 -7.01 -7.24
C ALA A 187 -5.36 -6.65 -7.05
N ASP A 188 -4.59 -6.55 -8.13
CA ASP A 188 -3.20 -6.10 -8.08
C ASP A 188 -3.10 -4.65 -7.59
N GLY A 189 -3.88 -3.75 -8.21
CA GLY A 189 -3.97 -2.36 -7.79
C GLY A 189 -4.39 -2.22 -6.33
N THR A 190 -5.37 -3.01 -5.86
CA THR A 190 -5.78 -3.03 -4.44
C THR A 190 -4.64 -3.45 -3.53
N THR A 191 -3.86 -4.46 -3.93
CA THR A 191 -2.70 -4.93 -3.15
C THR A 191 -1.64 -3.84 -3.03
N HIS A 192 -1.28 -3.18 -4.13
CA HIS A 192 -0.31 -2.09 -4.14
C HIS A 192 -0.77 -0.87 -3.34
N LYS A 193 -2.04 -0.49 -3.52
CA LYS A 193 -2.71 0.61 -2.82
C LYS A 193 -2.66 0.42 -1.30
N LEU A 194 -3.14 -0.72 -0.81
CA LEU A 194 -3.18 -0.98 0.63
C LEU A 194 -1.78 -1.22 1.20
N LEU A 195 -0.82 -1.75 0.42
CA LEU A 195 0.57 -1.84 0.86
C LEU A 195 1.19 -0.46 1.06
N ASN A 196 0.91 0.50 0.17
CA ASN A 196 1.40 1.88 0.30
C ASN A 196 0.90 2.51 1.60
N GLN A 197 -0.40 2.40 1.88
CA GLN A 197 -0.99 2.90 3.12
C GLN A 197 -0.39 2.19 4.34
N ALA A 198 -0.42 0.86 4.37
CA ALA A 198 0.05 0.07 5.50
C ALA A 198 1.52 0.35 5.84
N MET A 199 2.40 0.42 4.84
CA MET A 199 3.83 0.66 5.08
C MET A 199 4.13 2.10 5.46
N PHE A 200 3.35 3.08 4.99
CA PHE A 200 3.39 4.43 5.53
C PHE A 200 3.01 4.45 7.01
N ASP A 201 1.95 3.76 7.41
CA ASP A 201 1.53 3.70 8.81
C ASP A 201 2.53 2.97 9.71
N VAL A 202 3.14 1.89 9.20
CA VAL A 202 4.27 1.21 9.85
C VAL A 202 5.44 2.18 10.03
N ALA A 203 5.77 2.98 9.02
CA ALA A 203 6.81 3.99 9.13
C ALA A 203 6.51 4.99 10.27
N GLN A 204 5.29 5.52 10.32
CA GLN A 204 4.86 6.45 11.37
C GLN A 204 4.93 5.82 12.76
N ALA A 205 4.47 4.56 12.92
CA ALA A 205 4.53 3.84 14.18
C ALA A 205 5.97 3.55 14.66
N LEU A 206 6.91 3.44 13.72
CA LEU A 206 8.33 3.19 13.99
C LEU A 206 9.17 4.46 14.16
N GLY A 207 8.53 5.64 14.11
CA GLY A 207 9.17 6.95 14.25
C GLY A 207 9.87 7.46 12.99
N MET A 208 9.55 6.90 11.82
CA MET A 208 10.12 7.28 10.52
C MET A 208 9.25 8.36 9.85
N HIS A 209 9.13 9.52 10.51
CA HIS A 209 8.18 10.58 10.12
C HIS A 209 8.50 11.28 8.79
N ASP A 210 9.70 11.09 8.26
CA ASP A 210 10.12 11.66 6.97
C ASP A 210 9.56 10.87 5.76
N VAL A 211 9.00 9.67 5.98
CA VAL A 211 8.36 8.86 4.94
C VAL A 211 7.02 9.48 4.55
N LYS A 212 6.83 9.67 3.25
CA LYS A 212 5.62 10.24 2.65
C LYS A 212 4.73 9.13 2.08
N LEU A 213 3.42 9.36 2.14
CA LEU A 213 2.41 8.49 1.57
C LEU A 213 2.36 8.65 0.04
N ALA A 214 2.30 7.55 -0.70
CA ALA A 214 2.11 7.55 -2.14
C ALA A 214 0.82 8.26 -2.55
N SER A 215 0.76 8.83 -3.75
CA SER A 215 -0.50 9.38 -4.28
C SER A 215 -1.55 8.30 -4.57
N PHE A 216 -1.11 7.04 -4.74
CA PHE A 216 -1.97 5.88 -4.89
C PHE A 216 -2.02 5.09 -3.58
N HIS A 217 -3.06 5.29 -2.77
CA HIS A 217 -3.32 4.62 -1.49
C HIS A 217 -4.82 4.52 -1.19
#